data_AF-D3IDQ8-F1
#
_entry.id   AF-D3IDQ8-F1
#
_cell.length_a   1.000
_cell.length_b   1.000
_cell.length_c   1.000
_cell.angle_alpha   90.00
_cell.angle_beta   90.00
_cell.angle_gamma   90.00
#
_symmetry.space_group_name_H-M   'P 1'
#
loop_
_entity.id
_entity.type
_entity.pdbx_description
1 polymer ?
#
loop_
_entity_poly.entity_id
_entity_poly.type
_entity_poly.pdbx_seq_one_letter_code
_entity_poly.pdbx_strand_id
1 'polypeptide(L)'
;MNTKNKSQIEVKSIQYKERSYYEWGSNMQIVRKGNGEIAMTEGELARFFGVTWRKLNNRLQEIIHNPNLYPDERSAGERVIVRDNELVGYVPLYPLPIIIALSFQLDSTEAHFFRKYIIHELQRPSATITPIFLFGSTHH
;
A
#
# COMPACT_ATOMS: atom_id res chain seq x y z
N MET A 1 1.35 8.47 -50.75
CA MET A 1 1.81 9.36 -49.65
C MET A 1 1.12 8.95 -48.35
N ASN A 2 1.94 8.59 -47.35
CA ASN A 2 1.74 8.42 -45.89
C ASN A 2 0.34 8.13 -45.33
N THR A 3 0.04 6.88 -44.96
CA THR A 3 0.30 6.23 -43.64
C THR A 3 -0.48 6.83 -42.48
N LYS A 4 -1.51 6.06 -42.09
CA LYS A 4 -2.16 5.95 -40.77
C LYS A 4 -1.38 6.62 -39.63
N ASN A 5 -1.72 7.86 -39.32
CA ASN A 5 -1.47 8.45 -38.01
C ASN A 5 -2.70 8.22 -37.13
N LYS A 6 -3.03 6.94 -36.87
CA LYS A 6 -3.64 6.60 -35.59
C LYS A 6 -2.48 6.78 -34.63
N SER A 7 -2.43 7.93 -34.00
CA SER A 7 -1.54 8.18 -32.88
C SER A 7 -1.59 6.92 -32.03
N GLN A 8 -0.48 6.19 -32.10
CA GLN A 8 -0.04 5.30 -31.06
C GLN A 8 0.12 6.24 -29.85
N ILE A 9 -1.02 6.58 -29.22
CA ILE A 9 -1.06 7.10 -27.87
C ILE A 9 -0.56 5.90 -27.09
N GLU A 10 0.76 5.86 -26.99
CA GLU A 10 1.65 5.17 -26.09
C GLU A 10 0.93 4.45 -24.94
N VAL A 11 0.14 3.42 -25.26
CA VAL A 11 -0.33 2.39 -24.32
C VAL A 11 0.88 1.64 -23.71
N LYS A 12 2.08 1.88 -24.27
CA LYS A 12 3.40 1.41 -23.82
C LYS A 12 3.78 1.80 -22.38
N SER A 13 3.04 2.65 -21.68
CA SER A 13 3.40 3.02 -20.30
C SER A 13 2.22 3.23 -19.36
N ILE A 14 1.07 2.59 -19.60
CA ILE A 14 0.19 2.31 -18.45
C ILE A 14 0.97 1.28 -17.65
N GLN A 15 1.81 1.75 -16.73
CA GLN A 15 2.59 0.91 -15.84
C GLN A 15 1.60 0.01 -15.10
N TYR A 16 1.37 -1.19 -15.65
CA TYR A 16 0.97 -2.34 -14.90
C TYR A 16 2.14 -2.66 -13.97
N LYS A 17 2.36 -1.80 -12.96
CA LYS A 17 3.13 -2.17 -11.79
C LYS A 17 2.32 -3.29 -11.17
N GLU A 18 2.72 -4.53 -11.47
CA GLU A 18 2.10 -5.74 -10.95
C GLU A 18 1.86 -5.54 -9.45
N ARG A 19 0.60 -5.70 -9.06
CA ARG A 19 0.24 -5.65 -7.65
C ARG A 19 0.54 -7.03 -7.08
N SER A 20 1.53 -7.09 -6.19
CA SER A 20 1.75 -8.28 -5.39
C SER A 20 0.80 -8.26 -4.19
N TYR A 21 0.09 -9.36 -3.99
CA TYR A 21 -0.70 -9.62 -2.78
C TYR A 21 0.15 -10.41 -1.81
N TYR A 22 0.32 -9.88 -0.60
CA TYR A 22 0.97 -10.62 0.49
C TYR A 22 -0.11 -11.07 1.46
N GLU A 23 -0.32 -12.39 1.57
CA GLU A 23 -1.17 -12.95 2.61
C GLU A 23 -0.51 -12.74 3.97
N TRP A 24 -1.19 -11.94 4.78
CA TRP A 24 -0.95 -11.79 6.19
C TRP A 24 -2.03 -12.62 6.91
N GLY A 25 -1.62 -13.40 7.91
CA GLY A 25 -2.53 -14.23 8.71
C GLY A 25 -3.85 -13.54 9.08
N SER A 26 -4.91 -14.34 9.22
CA SER A 26 -6.32 -13.90 9.34
C SER A 26 -6.94 -13.32 8.06
N ASN A 27 -6.64 -13.90 6.88
CA ASN A 27 -7.19 -13.50 5.57
C ASN A 27 -6.90 -12.05 5.17
N MET A 28 -5.87 -11.45 5.74
CA MET A 28 -5.55 -10.04 5.56
C MET A 28 -4.55 -9.90 4.40
N GLN A 29 -4.85 -9.14 3.35
CA GLN A 29 -3.97 -9.05 2.17
C GLN A 29 -3.34 -7.66 2.04
N ILE A 30 -2.02 -7.57 2.01
CA ILE A 30 -1.32 -6.31 1.71
C ILE A 30 -1.21 -6.13 0.20
N VAL A 31 -1.56 -4.95 -0.30
CA VAL A 31 -1.37 -4.55 -1.70
C VAL A 31 -0.17 -3.63 -1.82
N ARG A 32 0.78 -4.00 -2.70
CA ARG A 32 1.96 -3.18 -3.02
C ARG A 32 1.85 -2.60 -4.43
N LYS A 33 2.35 -1.37 -4.62
CA LYS A 33 2.45 -0.67 -5.90
C LYS A 33 3.87 -0.82 -6.47
N GLY A 34 4.07 -1.78 -7.39
CA GLY A 34 5.37 -2.02 -8.03
C GLY A 34 6.46 -2.47 -7.07
N ASN A 35 7.62 -1.79 -7.06
CA ASN A 35 8.82 -2.17 -6.28
C ASN A 35 8.67 -2.24 -4.75
N GLY A 36 7.47 -2.06 -4.19
CA GLY A 36 7.20 -2.45 -2.80
C GLY A 36 6.43 -1.45 -1.95
N GLU A 37 6.08 -0.27 -2.46
CA GLU A 37 5.31 0.72 -1.71
C GLU A 37 3.93 0.17 -1.35
N ILE A 38 3.59 0.13 -0.06
CA ILE A 38 2.27 -0.29 0.41
C ILE A 38 1.28 0.83 0.10
N ALA A 39 0.33 0.56 -0.79
CA ALA A 39 -0.68 1.52 -1.18
C ALA A 39 -1.98 0.81 -1.59
N MET A 40 -3.08 1.15 -0.91
CA MET A 40 -4.38 0.48 -1.07
C MET A 40 -5.46 1.44 -1.54
N THR A 41 -6.39 0.96 -2.34
CA THR A 41 -7.65 1.65 -2.65
C THR A 41 -8.61 1.57 -1.45
N GLU A 42 -9.63 2.43 -1.40
CA GLU A 42 -10.68 2.38 -0.36
C GLU A 42 -11.33 0.98 -0.24
N GLY A 43 -11.51 0.28 -1.36
CA GLY A 43 -12.15 -1.04 -1.38
C GLY A 43 -11.23 -2.13 -0.83
N GLU A 44 -9.94 -2.04 -1.13
CA GLU A 44 -8.90 -2.89 -0.54
C GLU A 44 -8.81 -2.63 0.96
N LEU A 45 -8.88 -1.37 1.41
CA LEU A 45 -8.87 -1.02 2.84
C LEU A 45 -10.09 -1.55 3.59
N ALA A 46 -11.29 -1.44 3.02
CA ALA A 46 -12.51 -1.94 3.66
C ALA A 46 -12.43 -3.45 3.90
N ARG A 47 -11.92 -4.19 2.91
CA ARG A 47 -11.67 -5.64 3.02
C ARG A 47 -10.56 -5.95 4.01
N PHE A 48 -9.45 -5.22 3.94
CA PHE A 48 -8.29 -5.40 4.82
C PHE A 48 -8.67 -5.27 6.30
N PHE A 49 -9.49 -4.27 6.65
CA PHE A 49 -9.92 -4.04 8.03
C PHE A 49 -11.20 -4.77 8.43
N GLY A 50 -11.80 -5.56 7.54
CA GLY A 50 -13.06 -6.28 7.84
C GLY A 50 -14.24 -5.35 8.16
N VAL A 51 -14.26 -4.13 7.61
CA VAL A 51 -15.30 -3.11 7.89
C VAL A 51 -16.15 -2.81 6.66
N THR A 52 -17.36 -2.29 6.90
CA THR A 52 -18.17 -1.77 5.81
C THR A 52 -17.53 -0.55 5.18
N TRP A 53 -17.74 -0.38 3.87
CA TRP A 53 -17.29 0.82 3.14
C TRP A 53 -17.69 2.12 3.84
N ARG A 54 -18.94 2.20 4.33
CA ARG A 54 -19.47 3.39 5.01
C ARG A 54 -18.66 3.73 6.27
N LYS A 55 -18.34 2.72 7.09
CA LYS A 55 -17.53 2.91 8.31
C LYS A 55 -16.12 3.35 7.96
N LEU A 56 -15.51 2.75 6.94
CA LEU A 56 -14.19 3.14 6.44
C LEU A 56 -14.18 4.58 5.94
N ASN A 57 -15.05 4.90 4.98
CA ASN A 57 -15.05 6.19 4.30
C ASN A 57 -15.22 7.35 5.30
N ASN A 58 -16.11 7.23 6.29
CA ASN A 58 -16.27 8.27 7.31
C ASN A 58 -14.95 8.58 8.02
N ARG A 59 -14.20 7.56 8.47
CA ARG A 59 -12.90 7.72 9.14
C ARG A 59 -11.82 8.20 8.20
N LEU A 60 -11.80 7.68 6.98
CA LEU A 60 -10.86 8.09 5.96
C LEU A 60 -11.00 9.58 5.61
N GLN A 61 -12.23 10.08 5.46
CA GLN A 61 -12.46 11.51 5.21
C GLN A 61 -12.03 12.37 6.40
N GLU A 62 -12.22 11.94 7.65
CA GLU A 62 -11.72 12.64 8.85
C GLU A 62 -10.19 12.80 8.80
N ILE A 63 -9.45 11.78 8.34
CA ILE A 63 -7.99 11.84 8.17
C ILE A 63 -7.62 12.78 7.03
N ILE A 64 -8.17 12.58 5.82
CA ILE A 64 -7.76 13.31 4.61
C ILE A 64 -8.06 14.82 4.72
N HIS A 65 -9.15 15.19 5.40
CA HIS A 65 -9.51 16.59 5.60
C HIS A 65 -8.74 17.27 6.73
N ASN A 66 -7.84 16.57 7.41
CA ASN A 66 -7.00 17.18 8.43
C ASN A 66 -6.11 18.26 7.79
N PRO A 67 -6.19 19.53 8.24
CA PRO A 67 -5.43 20.62 7.64
C PRO A 67 -3.92 20.47 7.83
N ASN A 68 -3.48 19.65 8.79
CA ASN A 68 -2.07 19.42 9.08
C ASN A 68 -1.41 18.41 8.13
N LEU A 69 -2.19 17.69 7.31
CA LEU A 69 -1.62 16.79 6.31
C LEU A 69 -1.31 17.55 5.02
N TYR A 70 -0.07 17.45 4.56
CA TYR A 70 0.34 17.97 3.27
C TYR A 70 -0.32 17.17 2.12
N PRO A 71 -0.56 17.78 0.94
CA PRO A 71 -1.25 17.11 -0.16
C PRO A 71 -0.63 15.78 -0.60
N ASP A 72 0.71 15.68 -0.56
CA ASP A 72 1.49 14.49 -0.91
C ASP A 72 1.41 13.37 0.14
N GLU A 73 1.08 13.69 1.39
CA GLU A 73 0.87 12.69 2.45
C GLU A 73 -0.50 11.99 2.34
N ARG A 74 -1.46 12.64 1.68
CA ARG A 74 -2.86 12.17 1.58
C ARG A 74 -3.03 11.05 0.57
N SER A 75 -2.16 10.96 -0.44
CA SER A 75 -2.32 10.07 -1.58
C SER A 75 -0.99 9.58 -2.14
N ALA A 76 -0.90 8.28 -2.40
CA ALA A 76 0.19 7.63 -3.13
C ALA A 76 -0.01 7.67 -4.66
N GLY A 77 -0.74 8.68 -5.13
CA GLY A 77 -1.22 8.81 -6.50
C GLY A 77 -2.50 8.00 -6.75
N GLU A 78 -2.75 7.69 -8.02
CA GLU A 78 -4.01 7.08 -8.45
C GLU A 78 -3.77 5.76 -9.19
N ARG A 79 -4.74 4.86 -9.07
CA ARG A 79 -4.85 3.66 -9.87
C ARG A 79 -5.81 3.90 -11.03
N VAL A 80 -5.34 3.59 -12.23
CA VAL A 80 -6.17 3.58 -13.43
C VAL A 80 -7.13 2.38 -13.41
N ILE A 81 -8.41 2.63 -13.62
CA ILE A 81 -9.41 1.60 -13.93
C ILE A 81 -9.51 1.51 -15.45
N VAL A 82 -9.21 0.32 -15.98
CA VAL A 82 -9.43 -0.03 -17.38
C VAL A 82 -10.55 -1.06 -17.45
N ARG A 83 -11.54 -0.85 -18.31
CA ARG A 83 -12.58 -1.83 -18.65
C ARG A 83 -12.62 -1.92 -20.17
N ASP A 84 -12.64 -3.12 -20.73
CA ASP A 84 -12.74 -3.34 -22.17
C ASP A 84 -11.69 -2.57 -23.00
N ASN A 85 -10.45 -2.48 -22.47
CA ASN A 85 -9.34 -1.69 -23.01
C ASN A 85 -9.55 -0.16 -23.06
N GLU A 86 -10.60 0.36 -22.44
CA GLU A 86 -10.83 1.80 -22.30
C GLU A 86 -10.56 2.27 -20.86
N LEU A 87 -10.00 3.48 -20.76
CA LEU A 87 -9.82 4.18 -19.49
C LEU A 87 -11.19 4.59 -18.94
N VAL A 88 -11.60 3.99 -17.82
CA VAL A 88 -12.92 4.25 -17.20
C VAL A 88 -12.82 5.20 -16.01
N GLY A 89 -11.65 5.32 -15.39
CA GLY A 89 -11.46 6.29 -14.32
C GLY A 89 -10.19 6.07 -13.51
N TYR A 90 -10.13 6.81 -12.41
CA TYR A 90 -8.99 6.83 -11.48
C TYR A 90 -9.49 6.60 -10.06
N VAL A 91 -8.77 5.78 -9.29
CA VAL A 91 -9.05 5.52 -7.88
C VAL A 91 -7.87 5.96 -7.03
N PRO A 92 -8.07 6.80 -6.01
CA PRO A 92 -6.99 7.19 -5.10
C PRO A 92 -6.34 5.98 -4.41
N LEU A 93 -5.04 6.10 -4.18
CA LEU A 93 -4.27 5.14 -3.40
C LEU A 93 -3.83 5.77 -2.09
N TYR A 94 -4.06 5.06 -1.00
CA TYR A 94 -3.71 5.53 0.33
C TYR A 94 -2.40 4.91 0.78
N PRO A 95 -1.38 5.73 1.13
CA PRO A 95 -0.08 5.25 1.55
C PRO A 95 -0.15 4.68 2.98
N LEU A 96 0.87 3.88 3.35
CA LEU A 96 0.99 3.25 4.67
C LEU A 96 0.68 4.17 5.87
N PRO A 97 1.10 5.46 5.92
CA PRO A 97 0.74 6.34 7.03
C PRO A 97 -0.77 6.50 7.23
N ILE A 98 -1.53 6.63 6.14
CA ILE A 98 -3.00 6.70 6.18
C ILE A 98 -3.59 5.37 6.66
N ILE A 99 -3.02 4.24 6.23
CA ILE A 99 -3.45 2.89 6.67
C ILE A 99 -3.21 2.72 8.17
N ILE A 100 -2.06 3.17 8.69
CA ILE A 100 -1.76 3.18 10.11
C ILE A 100 -2.74 4.07 10.86
N ALA A 101 -2.96 5.32 10.43
CA ALA A 101 -3.89 6.23 11.06
C ALA A 101 -5.32 5.66 11.10
N LEU A 102 -5.80 5.10 9.99
CA LEU A 102 -7.08 4.42 9.90
C LEU A 102 -7.20 3.29 10.92
N SER A 103 -6.14 2.51 11.12
CA SER A 103 -6.15 1.43 12.09
C SER A 103 -6.47 1.94 13.50
N PHE A 104 -6.08 3.16 13.90
CA PHE A 104 -6.43 3.73 15.21
C PHE A 104 -7.85 4.31 15.29
N GLN A 105 -8.47 4.61 14.15
CA GLN A 105 -9.85 5.13 14.08
C GLN A 105 -10.90 4.04 13.87
N LEU A 106 -10.47 2.84 13.47
CA LEU A 106 -11.34 1.70 13.24
C LEU A 106 -11.35 0.77 14.45
N ASP A 107 -12.56 0.49 14.90
CA ASP A 107 -12.84 -0.54 15.89
C ASP A 107 -13.23 -1.84 15.17
N SER A 108 -12.21 -2.62 14.78
CA SER A 108 -12.34 -3.97 14.21
C SER A 108 -11.20 -4.87 14.70
N THR A 109 -11.43 -6.19 14.62
CA THR A 109 -10.46 -7.22 15.02
C THR A 109 -9.19 -7.14 14.17
N GLU A 110 -9.35 -6.93 12.86
CA GLU A 110 -8.27 -6.77 11.89
C GLU A 110 -7.44 -5.52 12.19
N ALA A 111 -8.10 -4.39 12.51
CA ALA A 111 -7.42 -3.17 12.92
C ALA A 111 -6.62 -3.39 14.22
N HIS A 112 -7.17 -4.14 15.18
CA HIS A 112 -6.44 -4.51 16.39
C HIS A 112 -5.19 -5.34 16.10
N PHE A 113 -5.30 -6.39 15.27
CA PHE A 113 -4.15 -7.22 14.90
C PHE A 113 -3.09 -6.44 14.13
N PHE A 114 -3.52 -5.55 13.22
CA PHE A 114 -2.61 -4.68 12.50
C PHE A 114 -1.84 -3.76 13.46
N ARG A 115 -2.52 -3.08 14.39
CA ARG A 115 -1.86 -2.25 15.43
C ARG A 115 -0.86 -3.06 16.25
N LYS A 116 -1.25 -4.26 16.69
CA LYS A 116 -0.39 -5.16 17.47
C LYS A 116 0.89 -5.52 16.71
N TYR A 117 0.78 -5.82 15.42
CA TYR A 117 1.95 -6.08 14.59
C TYR A 117 2.84 -4.85 14.41
N ILE A 118 2.26 -3.68 14.11
CA ILE A 118 3.05 -2.45 13.92
C ILE A 118 3.85 -2.15 15.19
N ILE A 119 3.22 -2.27 16.36
CA ILE A 119 3.90 -2.12 17.65
C ILE A 119 5.00 -3.16 17.82
N HIS A 120 4.71 -4.43 17.52
CA HIS A 120 5.70 -5.51 17.59
C HIS A 120 6.91 -5.24 16.69
N GLU A 121 6.72 -4.85 15.44
CA GLU A 121 7.83 -4.54 14.52
C GLU A 121 8.62 -3.31 14.94
N LEU A 122 7.96 -2.28 15.51
CA LEU A 122 8.63 -1.09 16.03
C LEU A 122 9.43 -1.38 17.32
N GLN A 123 8.94 -2.30 18.16
CA GLN A 123 9.60 -2.71 19.39
C GLN A 123 10.66 -3.80 19.18
N ARG A 124 10.67 -4.41 18.00
CA ARG A 124 11.67 -5.40 17.64
C ARG A 124 13.03 -4.72 17.68
N PRO A 125 13.97 -5.16 18.55
CA PRO A 125 15.31 -4.61 18.52
C PRO A 125 15.84 -4.77 17.10
N SER A 126 16.23 -3.66 16.45
CA SER A 126 16.86 -3.69 15.13
C SER A 126 17.90 -4.79 15.15
N ALA A 127 17.72 -5.78 14.27
CA ALA A 127 18.37 -7.07 14.37
C ALA A 127 19.84 -6.93 14.79
N THR A 128 20.18 -7.62 15.88
CA THR A 128 21.55 -7.94 16.29
C THR A 128 22.36 -8.23 15.03
N ILE A 129 23.28 -7.31 14.68
CA ILE A 129 24.27 -7.54 13.62
C ILE A 129 24.87 -8.89 13.95
N THR A 130 24.65 -9.91 13.12
CA THR A 130 25.26 -11.22 13.33
C THR A 130 26.74 -11.04 13.02
N PRO A 131 27.64 -11.04 14.02
CA PRO A 131 29.05 -10.82 13.75
C PRO A 131 29.59 -12.00 12.95
N ILE A 132 30.26 -11.71 11.84
CA ILE A 132 31.01 -12.72 11.08
C ILE A 132 32.37 -12.84 11.75
N PHE A 133 32.64 -13.97 12.39
CA PHE A 133 33.96 -14.28 12.94
C PHE A 133 34.80 -15.00 11.88
N LEU A 134 35.92 -14.39 11.48
CA LEU A 134 36.92 -15.02 10.63
C LEU A 134 38.06 -15.55 11.53
N PHE A 135 38.24 -16.87 11.56
CA PHE A 135 39.38 -17.50 12.22
C PHE A 135 40.49 -17.73 11.20
N GLY A 136 41.61 -16.99 11.35
CA GLY A 136 42.82 -17.25 10.60
C GLY A 136 43.67 -18.28 11.32
N SER A 137 43.86 -19.46 10.72
CA SER A 137 44.83 -20.44 11.21
C SER A 137 46.21 -20.08 10.68
N THR A 138 47.09 -19.54 11.53
CA THR A 138 48.53 -19.45 11.23
C THR A 138 49.13 -20.84 11.41
N HIS A 139 49.38 -21.55 10.31
CA HIS A 139 50.24 -22.72 10.30
C HIS A 139 51.69 -22.26 10.47
N HIS A 140 52.33 -22.68 11.57
CA HIS A 140 53.78 -22.60 11.79
C HIS A 140 54.49 -23.75 11.09
#